data_AF-A0A528AK27-F1
#
_entry.id   AF-A0A528AK27-F1
#
_cell.length_a   1.000
_cell.length_b   1.000
_cell.length_c   1.000
_cell.angle_alpha   90.00
_cell.angle_beta   90.00
_cell.angle_gamma   90.00
#
_symmetry.space_group_name_H-M   'P 1'
#
loop_
_entity.id
_entity.type
_entity.pdbx_description
1 polymer ?
#
loop_
_entity_poly.entity_id
_entity_poly.type
_entity_poly.pdbx_seq_one_letter_code
_entity_poly.pdbx_strand_id
1 'polypeptide(L)' 'MVSGFFITFEGGEGAGKSTQIERLASKMRAKKYEVLVTREPPGSPGAEAVRHVLLS' A
#
# COMPACT_ATOMS: atom_id res chain seq x y z
N MET A 1 3.17 -18.72 17.22
CA MET A 1 2.75 -17.51 16.48
C MET A 1 3.83 -17.19 15.46
N VAL A 2 3.47 -16.95 14.21
CA VAL A 2 4.41 -16.46 13.19
C VAL A 2 4.45 -14.93 13.31
N SER A 3 5.63 -14.33 13.42
CA SER A 3 5.76 -12.87 13.40
C SER A 3 5.95 -12.38 11.97
N GLY A 4 5.38 -11.21 11.66
CA GLY A 4 5.52 -10.55 10.38
C GLY A 4 5.94 -9.10 10.55
N PHE A 5 6.13 -8.41 9.43
CA PHE A 5 6.42 -6.97 9.41
C PHE A 5 5.23 -6.22 8.83
N PHE A 6 4.87 -5.11 9.46
CA PHE A 6 3.96 -4.12 8.90
C PHE A 6 4.77 -2.87 8.54
N ILE A 7 4.78 -2.52 7.25
CA ILE A 7 5.62 -1.47 6.67
C ILE A 7 4.72 -0.48 5.96
N THR A 8 4.83 0.81 6.31
CA THR A 8 4.13 1.91 5.65
C THR A 8 5.10 2.76 4.81
N PHE A 9 4.58 3.40 3.77
CA PHE A 9 5.32 4.35 2.94
C PHE A 9 4.57 5.68 2.94
N GLU A 10 5.19 6.70 3.54
CA GLU A 10 4.61 8.04 3.70
C GLU A 10 5.32 9.09 2.85
N GLY A 11 4.63 10.18 2.53
CA GLY A 11 5.17 11.30 1.75
C GLY A 11 4.11 12.04 0.94
N GLY A 12 4.49 13.19 0.38
CA GLY A 12 3.60 14.03 -0.43
C GLY A 12 3.14 13.39 -1.75
N GLU A 13 2.27 14.09 -2.46
CA GLU A 13 1.86 13.72 -3.81
C GLU A 13 3.07 13.69 -4.76
N GLY A 14 3.13 12.72 -5.67
CA GLY A 14 4.26 12.56 -6.58
C GLY A 14 5.57 12.03 -5.96
N ALA A 15 5.65 11.80 -4.64
CA ALA A 15 6.87 11.32 -3.97
C ALA A 15 7.30 9.87 -4.34
N GLY A 16 6.59 9.21 -5.25
CA GLY A 16 6.95 7.87 -5.74
C GLY A 16 6.62 6.71 -4.80
N LYS A 17 5.73 6.92 -3.82
CA LYS A 17 5.32 5.89 -2.82
C LYS A 17 4.90 4.57 -3.47
N SER A 18 3.96 4.61 -4.41
CA SER A 18 3.45 3.41 -5.11
C SER A 18 4.57 2.66 -5.84
N THR A 19 5.49 3.38 -6.50
CA THR A 19 6.65 2.80 -7.17
C THR A 19 7.57 2.07 -6.19
N GLN A 20 7.81 2.66 -5.02
CA GLN A 20 8.70 2.09 -4.01
C GLN A 20 8.07 0.89 -3.29
N ILE A 21 6.75 0.92 -3.05
CA ILE A 21 5.97 -0.21 -2.54
C ILE A 21 6.12 -1.41 -3.48
N GLU A 22 5.90 -1.24 -4.79
CA GLU A 22 6.00 -2.34 -5.75
C GLU A 22 7.43 -2.89 -5.87
N ARG A 23 8.44 -2.01 -5.83
CA ARG A 23 9.85 -2.42 -5.83
C ARG A 23 10.22 -3.24 -4.60
N LEU A 24 9.80 -2.81 -3.40
CA LEU A 24 10.02 -3.57 -2.18
C LEU A 24 9.29 -4.91 -2.23
N ALA A 25 8.02 -4.91 -2.62
CA ALA A 25 7.20 -6.11 -2.69
C ALA A 25 7.79 -7.14 -3.67
N SER A 26 8.20 -6.71 -4.86
CA SER A 26 8.87 -7.56 -5.85
C SER A 26 10.18 -8.15 -5.29
N LYS A 27 11.02 -7.33 -4.65
CA LYS A 27 12.27 -7.79 -4.04
C LYS A 27 12.05 -8.81 -2.93
N MET A 28 11.01 -8.64 -2.11
CA MET A 28 10.69 -9.57 -1.02
C MET A 28 10.06 -10.87 -1.53
N ARG A 29 9.18 -10.80 -2.52
CA ARG A 29 8.65 -11.99 -3.21
C ARG A 29 9.75 -12.79 -3.90
N ALA A 30 10.72 -12.14 -4.53
CA ALA A 30 11.90 -12.80 -5.11
C ALA A 30 12.73 -13.57 -4.07
N LYS A 31 12.76 -13.08 -2.83
CA LYS A 31 13.36 -13.75 -1.67
C LYS A 31 12.46 -14.80 -1.01
N LYS A 32 11.31 -15.13 -1.63
CA LYS A 32 10.33 -16.12 -1.15
C LYS A 32 9.59 -15.72 0.14
N TYR A 33 9.53 -14.43 0.47
CA TYR A 33 8.62 -13.95 1.50
C TYR A 33 7.18 -13.84 0.98
N GLU A 34 6.21 -14.15 1.83
CA GLU A 34 4.82 -13.79 1.62
C GLU A 34 4.66 -12.27 1.78
N VAL A 35 4.02 -11.60 0.81
CA VAL A 35 3.89 -10.14 0.78
C VAL A 35 2.50 -9.73 0.36
N LEU A 36 1.76 -9.13 1.29
CA LEU A 36 0.50 -8.42 1.05
C LEU A 36 0.77 -6.93 0.87
N VAL A 37 0.24 -6.35 -0.22
CA VAL A 37 0.30 -4.91 -0.48
C VAL A 37 -1.11 -4.34 -0.37
N THR A 38 -1.25 -3.23 0.34
CA THR A 38 -2.49 -2.47 0.45
C THR A 38 -2.20 -0.96 0.34
N ARG A 39 -3.23 -0.17 0.09
CA ARG A 39 -3.17 1.31 0.04
C ARG A 39 -4.37 1.91 0.73
N GLU A 40 -4.21 3.11 1.27
CA GLU A 40 -5.31 3.93 1.78
C GLU A 40 -5.42 5.26 0.99
N PRO A 41 -6.64 5.72 0.66
CA PRO A 41 -7.90 5.00 0.85
C PRO A 41 -7.96 3.71 0.01
N PRO A 42 -8.62 2.65 0.50
CA PRO A 42 -8.74 1.41 -0.25
C PRO A 42 -9.41 1.69 -1.60
N GLY A 43 -8.90 1.11 -2.68
CA GLY A 43 -9.50 1.28 -4.01
C GLY A 43 -10.81 0.51 -4.22
N SER A 44 -11.48 0.06 -3.15
CA SER A 44 -12.75 -0.64 -3.27
C SER A 44 -13.85 0.36 -3.66
N PRO A 45 -14.85 -0.03 -4.47
CA PRO A 45 -15.92 0.89 -4.89
C PRO A 45 -16.60 1.62 -3.71
N GLY A 46 -16.74 0.96 -2.56
CA GLY A 46 -17.28 1.57 -1.35
C GLY A 46 -16.34 2.57 -0.67
N ALA A 47 -15.03 2.40 -0.76
CA ALA A 47 -14.05 3.31 -0.15
C ALA A 47 -13.72 4.54 -1.04
N GLU A 48 -13.80 4.42 -2.37
CA GLU A 48 -13.76 5.59 -3.26
C GLU A 48 -15.02 6.48 -3.09
N ALA A 49 -16.18 5.89 -2.78
CA ALA A 49 -17.39 6.66 -2.46
C ALA A 49 -17.21 7.49 -1.17
N VAL A 50 -16.59 6.94 -0.12
CA VAL A 50 -16.26 7.69 1.11
C VAL A 50 -15.22 8.78 0.83
N ARG A 51 -14.23 8.52 -0.03
CA ARG A 51 -13.25 9.52 -0.46
C ARG A 51 -13.91 10.73 -1.11
N HIS A 52 -14.94 10.52 -1.95
CA HIS A 52 -15.68 11.62 -2.57
C HIS A 52 -16.46 12.49 -1.56
N VAL A 53 -16.92 11.91 -0.45
CA VAL A 53 -17.63 12.63 0.62
C VAL A 53 -16.68 13.39 1.54
N LEU A 54 -15.45 12.88 1.78
CA LEU A 54 -14.47 13.53 2.64
C LEU A 54 -13.65 14.63 1.94
N LEU A 55 -13.61 14.62 0.60
CA LEU A 55 -12.89 15.61 -0.21
C LEU A 55 -13.82 16.66 -0.86
N SER A 56 -15.12 16.65 -0.50
CA SER A 56 -16.12 17.67 -0.85
C SER A 56 -16.35 18.62 0.30
#